data_AF-A0A7V4NEW4-F1
#
_entry.id   AF-A0A7V4NEW4-F1
#
_cell.length_a   1.000
_cell.length_b   1.000
_cell.length_c   1.000
_cell.angle_alpha   90.00
_cell.angle_beta   90.00
_cell.angle_gamma   90.00
#
_symmetry.space_group_name_H-M   'P 1'
#
loop_
_entity.id
_entity.type
_entity.pdbx_description
1 polymer ?
#
loop_
_entity_poly.entity_id
_entity_poly.type
_entity_poly.pdbx_seq_one_letter_code
_entity_poly.pdbx_strand_id
1 'polypeptide(L)'
;MMPKIVLKVGSNLLVKSKDIDKGFIIRLVSLTNELIEAGNQVAIVSSGAAASGMALISPQNLARNMISKQALCAIGQPVLMQIYQQAFEFYG
;
A
#
# COMPACT_ATOMS: atom_id res chain seq x y z
N MET A 1 -5.16 16.08 -24.57
CA MET A 1 -5.99 15.17 -23.76
C MET A 1 -5.22 14.91 -22.47
N MET A 2 -5.85 15.01 -21.29
CA MET A 2 -5.19 14.69 -20.02
C MET A 2 -4.98 13.17 -19.92
N PRO A 3 -3.74 12.66 -19.81
CA PRO A 3 -3.49 11.22 -19.70
C PRO A 3 -4.08 10.63 -18.41
N LYS A 4 -4.49 9.36 -18.49
CA LYS A 4 -4.94 8.55 -17.35
C LYS A 4 -3.88 7.50 -17.06
N ILE A 5 -3.35 7.49 -15.84
CA ILE A 5 -2.21 6.67 -15.42
C ILE A 5 -2.62 5.79 -14.25
N VAL A 6 -2.33 4.48 -14.33
CA VAL A 6 -2.51 3.55 -13.23
C VAL A 6 -1.14 3.06 -12.76
N LEU A 7 -0.76 3.43 -11.54
CA LEU A 7 0.47 2.99 -10.89
C LEU A 7 0.20 1.71 -10.10
N LYS A 8 0.53 0.55 -10.67
CA LYS A 8 0.39 -0.73 -9.98
C LYS A 8 1.66 -1.07 -9.21
N VAL A 9 1.51 -1.33 -7.90
CA VAL A 9 2.62 -1.70 -7.02
C VAL A 9 2.44 -3.11 -6.48
N GLY A 10 3.47 -3.95 -6.66
CA GLY A 10 3.52 -5.32 -6.15
C GLY A 10 4.15 -5.44 -4.77
N SER A 11 3.83 -6.52 -4.06
CA SER A 11 4.35 -6.79 -2.71
C SER A 11 5.89 -6.81 -2.64
N ASN A 12 6.58 -7.22 -3.70
CA ASN A 12 8.06 -7.25 -3.73
C ASN A 12 8.70 -5.86 -3.56
N LEU A 13 8.01 -4.80 -3.96
CA LEU A 13 8.47 -3.42 -3.78
C LEU A 13 7.99 -2.84 -2.46
N LEU A 14 6.78 -3.22 -2.05
CA LEU A 14 6.07 -2.60 -0.94
C LEU A 14 6.39 -3.21 0.43
N VAL A 15 6.86 -4.46 0.47
CA VAL A 15 7.04 -5.22 1.72
C VAL A 15 8.52 -5.50 1.96
N LYS A 16 9.02 -5.12 3.14
CA LYS A 16 10.38 -5.45 3.63
C LYS A 16 10.29 -6.01 5.03
N SER A 17 11.04 -7.08 5.31
CA SER A 17 11.12 -7.68 6.65
C SER A 17 9.74 -8.00 7.28
N LYS A 18 8.76 -8.39 6.46
CA LYS A 18 7.36 -8.69 6.82
C LYS A 18 6.51 -7.47 7.21
N ASP A 19 6.98 -6.26 6.95
CA ASP A 19 6.22 -5.02 7.15
C ASP A 19 6.24 -4.15 5.88
N ILE A 20 5.44 -3.09 5.85
CA ILE A 20 5.37 -2.13 4.76
C ILE A 20 6.59 -1.21 4.77
N ASP A 21 7.25 -1.07 3.62
CA ASP A 21 8.29 -0.07 3.40
C ASP A 21 7.66 1.32 3.25
N LYS A 22 7.52 2.03 4.39
CA LYS A 22 6.97 3.40 4.42
C LYS A 22 7.80 4.36 3.57
N GLY A 23 9.12 4.18 3.49
CA GLY A 23 9.98 5.01 2.66
C GLY A 23 9.69 4.84 1.16
N PHE A 24 9.36 3.62 0.73
CA PHE A 24 8.87 3.38 -0.63
C PHE A 24 7.54 4.08 -0.89
N ILE A 25 6.57 4.01 0.05
CA ILE A 25 5.28 4.69 -0.09
C ILE A 25 5.46 6.21 -0.22
N ILE A 26 6.31 6.82 0.61
CA ILE A 26 6.59 8.27 0.52
C ILE A 26 7.09 8.67 -0.87
N ARG A 27 8.05 7.91 -1.43
CA ARG A 27 8.56 8.18 -2.78
C ARG A 27 7.51 7.96 -3.87
N LEU A 28 6.67 6.92 -3.73
CA LEU A 28 5.57 6.67 -4.66
C LEU A 28 4.53 7.81 -4.64
N VAL A 29 4.19 8.30 -3.45
CA VAL A 29 3.24 9.41 -3.28
C VAL A 29 3.81 10.71 -3.83
N SER A 30 5.09 11.00 -3.60
CA SER A 30 5.80 12.13 -4.22
C SER A 30 5.73 12.08 -5.74
N LEU A 31 6.08 10.94 -6.36
CA LEU A 31 5.93 10.74 -7.81
C LEU A 31 4.48 10.90 -8.28
N THR A 32 3.52 10.41 -7.50
CA THR A 32 2.10 10.53 -7.83
C THR A 32 1.66 11.99 -7.85
N ASN A 33 2.12 12.78 -6.87
CA ASN A 33 1.85 14.22 -6.83
C ASN A 33 2.47 14.95 -8.02
N GLU A 34 3.72 14.68 -8.38
CA GLU A 34 4.38 15.27 -9.57
C GLU A 34 3.57 15.01 -10.85
N LEU A 35 3.04 13.80 -11.02
CA LEU A 35 2.19 13.45 -12.16
C LEU A 35 0.85 14.20 -12.13
N ILE A 36 0.26 14.38 -10.95
CA ILE A 36 -1.00 15.14 -10.78
C ILE A 36 -0.76 16.62 -11.11
N GLU A 37 0.31 17.23 -10.60
CA GLU A 37 0.71 18.62 -10.87
C GLU A 37 0.98 18.86 -12.37
N ALA A 38 1.47 17.85 -13.08
CA ALA A 38 1.64 17.89 -14.54
C ALA A 38 0.30 17.76 -15.32
N GLY A 39 -0.85 17.71 -14.64
CA GLY A 39 -2.18 17.68 -15.25
C GLY A 39 -2.69 16.29 -15.62
N ASN A 40 -2.10 15.21 -15.09
CA ASN A 40 -2.53 13.84 -15.33
C ASN A 40 -3.60 13.39 -14.30
N GLN A 41 -4.43 12.42 -14.68
CA GLN A 41 -5.29 11.69 -13.74
C GLN A 41 -4.58 10.40 -13.31
N VAL A 42 -4.34 10.23 -12.02
CA VAL A 42 -3.52 9.12 -11.50
C VAL A 42 -4.32 8.29 -10.50
N ALA A 43 -4.22 6.97 -10.61
CA ALA A 43 -4.73 6.01 -9.63
C ALA A 43 -3.63 5.06 -9.19
N ILE A 44 -3.58 4.73 -7.90
CA ILE A 44 -2.66 3.72 -7.35
C ILE A 44 -3.41 2.41 -7.13
N VAL A 45 -2.85 1.31 -7.63
CA VAL A 45 -3.30 -0.05 -7.33
C VAL A 45 -2.21 -0.77 -6.54
N SER A 46 -2.42 -0.92 -5.23
CA SER A 46 -1.40 -1.43 -4.33
C SER A 46 -1.69 -2.85 -3.85
N SER A 47 -0.62 -3.62 -3.65
CA SER A 47 -0.65 -4.89 -2.92
C SER A 47 -0.44 -4.61 -1.42
N GLY A 48 -0.03 -5.60 -0.61
CA GLY A 48 0.47 -5.35 0.75
C GLY A 48 -0.52 -5.51 1.90
N ALA A 49 -1.84 -5.53 1.67
CA ALA A 49 -2.83 -5.64 2.74
C ALA A 49 -2.57 -6.84 3.69
N ALA A 50 -2.31 -8.03 3.14
CA ALA A 50 -2.00 -9.21 3.96
C ALA A 50 -0.70 -9.04 4.77
N ALA A 51 0.30 -8.35 4.22
CA ALA A 51 1.57 -8.10 4.92
C ALA A 51 1.38 -7.10 6.06
N SER A 52 0.63 -6.01 5.83
CA SER A 52 0.24 -5.06 6.88
C SER A 52 -0.51 -5.76 8.02
N GLY A 53 -1.42 -6.70 7.69
CA GLY A 53 -2.13 -7.47 8.70
C GLY A 53 -1.21 -8.41 9.47
N MET A 54 -0.22 -9.00 8.80
CA MET A 54 0.74 -9.92 9.40
C MET A 54 1.69 -9.21 10.36
N ALA A 55 2.05 -7.96 10.10
CA ALA A 55 2.86 -7.15 11.01
C ALA A 55 2.15 -6.87 12.35
N LEU A 56 0.82 -6.90 12.38
CA LEU A 56 0.03 -6.62 13.58
C LEU A 56 -0.26 -7.83 14.46
N ILE A 57 -0.14 -9.05 13.91
CA ILE A 57 -0.51 -10.27 14.62
C ILE A 57 0.67 -11.22 14.74
N SER A 58 0.84 -11.83 15.92
CA SER A 58 1.88 -12.83 16.13
C SER A 58 1.60 -14.06 15.24
N PRO A 59 2.51 -14.43 14.31
CA PRO A 59 2.25 -15.42 13.27
C PRO A 59 2.17 -16.87 13.78
N GLN A 60 2.36 -17.09 15.07
CA GLN A 60 2.61 -18.42 15.65
C GLN A 60 1.42 -19.38 15.52
N ASN A 61 0.19 -18.86 15.28
CA ASN A 61 -1.04 -19.67 15.24
C ASN A 61 -1.88 -19.52 13.95
N LEU A 62 -1.37 -18.87 12.90
CA LEU A 62 -2.15 -18.70 11.66
C LEU A 62 -2.00 -19.89 10.74
N ALA A 63 -3.11 -20.58 10.49
CA ALA A 63 -3.20 -21.61 9.47
C ALA A 63 -2.87 -21.02 8.09
N ARG A 64 -2.08 -21.73 7.28
CA ARG A 64 -1.77 -21.32 5.90
C ARG A 64 -2.91 -21.68 4.96
N ASN A 65 -4.05 -20.99 5.08
CA ASN A 65 -5.23 -21.20 4.25
C ASN A 65 -5.82 -19.89 3.73
N MET A 66 -6.78 -19.98 2.80
CA MET A 66 -7.41 -18.81 2.19
C MET A 66 -8.13 -17.93 3.22
N ILE A 67 -8.81 -18.54 4.19
CA ILE A 67 -9.56 -17.84 5.24
C ILE A 67 -8.61 -16.95 6.05
N SER A 68 -7.47 -17.49 6.48
CA SER A 68 -6.46 -16.74 7.22
C SER A 68 -5.84 -15.62 6.39
N LYS A 69 -5.63 -15.85 5.09
CA LYS A 69 -5.15 -14.81 4.17
C LYS A 69 -6.18 -13.69 4.00
N GLN A 70 -7.46 -14.01 3.88
CA GLN A 70 -8.54 -13.02 3.79
C GLN A 70 -8.67 -12.22 5.09
N ALA A 71 -8.60 -12.88 6.25
CA ALA A 71 -8.60 -12.22 7.56
C ALA A 71 -7.41 -11.26 7.69
N LEU A 72 -6.21 -11.69 7.32
CA LEU A 72 -5.02 -10.83 7.26
C LEU A 72 -5.22 -9.61 6.36
N CYS A 73 -5.78 -9.80 5.15
CA CYS A 73 -6.10 -8.68 4.26
C CYS A 73 -7.11 -7.72 4.89
N ALA A 74 -8.17 -8.23 5.51
CA ALA A 74 -9.20 -7.41 6.14
C ALA A 74 -8.65 -6.57 7.30
N ILE A 75 -7.78 -7.16 8.12
CA ILE A 75 -7.10 -6.47 9.23
C ILE A 75 -6.10 -5.44 8.70
N GLY A 76 -5.29 -5.82 7.71
CA GLY A 76 -4.21 -4.99 7.22
C GLY A 76 -4.61 -3.91 6.22
N GLN A 77 -5.76 -4.04 5.57
CA GLN A 77 -6.21 -3.06 4.58
C GLN A 77 -6.40 -1.66 5.17
N PRO A 78 -7.12 -1.45 6.30
CA PRO A 78 -7.21 -0.13 6.94
C PRO A 78 -5.85 0.47 7.29
N VAL A 79 -4.92 -0.38 7.76
CA VAL A 79 -3.57 0.04 8.15
C VAL A 79 -2.77 0.49 6.94
N LEU A 80 -2.84 -0.27 5.84
CA LEU A 80 -2.23 0.12 4.58
C LEU A 80 -2.79 1.47 4.09
N MET A 81 -4.11 1.66 4.16
CA MET A 81 -4.74 2.92 3.76
C MET A 81 -4.33 4.08 4.67
N GLN A 82 -4.19 3.86 5.98
CA GLN A 82 -3.69 4.86 6.91
C GLN A 82 -2.26 5.30 6.56
N ILE A 83 -1.38 4.37 6.18
CA ILE A 83 -0.01 4.72 5.77
C ILE A 83 -0.02 5.55 4.48
N TYR A 84 -0.86 5.20 3.50
CA TYR A 84 -1.04 6.01 2.30
C TYR A 84 -1.60 7.39 2.62
N GLN A 85 -2.63 7.47 3.47
CA GLN A 85 -3.23 8.73 3.90
C GLN A 85 -2.17 9.65 4.53
N GLN A 86 -1.41 9.13 5.51
CA GLN A 86 -0.32 9.89 6.16
C GLN A 86 0.75 10.36 5.17
N ALA A 87 1.03 9.59 4.12
CA ALA A 87 1.98 9.99 3.09
C ALA A 87 1.39 11.07 2.15
N PHE A 88 0.10 11.03 1.87
CA PHE A 88 -0.58 12.05 1.05
C PHE A 88 -0.85 13.34 1.81
N GLU A 89 -0.96 13.33 3.14
CA GLU A 89 -1.13 14.53 3.98
C GLU A 89 -0.05 15.60 3.73
N PHE A 90 1.13 15.23 3.23
CA PHE A 90 2.18 16.18 2.85
C PHE A 90 1.88 17.01 1.59
N TYR A 91 0.87 16.62 0.79
CA TYR A 91 0.58 17.21 -0.52
C TYR A 91 -0.83 17.83 -0.61
N GLY A 92 -1.63 17.78 0.46
CA GLY A 92 -3.00 18.31 0.53
C GLY A 92 -4.08 17.29 0.18
#